data_AF-A0A319DYV1-F1
#
_entry.id   AF-A0A319DYV1-F1
#
_cell.length_a   1.000
_cell.length_b   1.000
_cell.length_c   1.000
_cell.angle_alpha   90.00
_cell.angle_beta   90.00
_cell.angle_gamma   90.00
#
_symmetry.space_group_name_H-M   'P 1'
#
loop_
_entity.id
_entity.type
_entity.pdbx_description
1 polymer ?
#
loop_
_entity_poly.entity_id
_entity_poly.type
_entity_poly.pdbx_seq_one_letter_code
_entity_poly.pdbx_strand_id
1 'polypeptide(L)'
;MPSALRPRLHIHTSIPTPSSPPIPIPTHLRPLHSNTTLISPQLWTTLHPSTLSIYTHLLPALLLLTLTISISIPTTPYNLPSLPIPARTILLFNLLAATTTLLLSTTYHLHQHTPPPTAEKFLRYDYSGIIFLLVANYTTGLYFGFYTQWELTWRYALLILILTLFPLTTHLVPKSQSQSQCSHHATTLRITSLVLPALTALIPILHAYRLYGKTYLWDVGVGWYLLEGVMFLLGMGVYLLILGLGHGDEDS
;
A
#
# COMPACT_ATOMS: atom_id res chain seq x y z
N MET A 1 -20.58 44.04 -10.75
CA MET A 1 -20.84 42.76 -11.44
C MET A 1 -20.63 41.61 -10.46
N PRO A 2 -21.68 40.90 -10.03
CA PRO A 2 -21.53 39.86 -9.03
C PRO A 2 -21.20 38.49 -9.65
N SER A 3 -20.41 37.73 -8.88
CA SER A 3 -20.29 36.26 -8.87
C SER A 3 -19.72 35.52 -10.07
N ALA A 4 -18.47 35.05 -9.93
CA ALA A 4 -18.08 33.69 -10.33
C ALA A 4 -16.98 33.12 -9.41
N LEU A 5 -17.08 33.37 -8.09
CA LEU A 5 -16.39 32.55 -7.10
C LEU A 5 -17.14 31.22 -7.02
N ARG A 6 -16.65 30.20 -7.73
CA ARG A 6 -17.12 28.82 -7.55
C ARG A 6 -16.30 28.11 -6.47
N PRO A 7 -16.92 27.18 -5.71
CA PRO A 7 -16.33 26.63 -4.49
C PRO A 7 -15.06 25.84 -4.84
N ARG A 8 -13.93 26.23 -4.23
CA ARG A 8 -12.74 25.39 -4.17
C ARG A 8 -13.08 24.17 -3.34
N LEU A 9 -12.97 22.98 -3.93
CA LEU A 9 -13.18 21.73 -3.21
C LEU A 9 -12.03 21.56 -2.21
N HIS A 10 -12.32 21.90 -0.96
CA HIS A 10 -11.46 21.72 0.19
C HIS A 10 -11.04 20.25 0.30
N ILE A 11 -9.78 19.95 -0.05
CA ILE A 11 -9.12 18.76 0.46
C ILE A 11 -8.83 19.07 1.92
N HIS A 12 -9.70 18.58 2.80
CA HIS A 12 -9.50 18.71 4.22
C HIS A 12 -9.96 17.43 4.91
N THR A 13 -9.00 16.71 5.48
CA THR A 13 -9.17 15.94 6.72
C THR A 13 -9.30 16.83 7.96
N SER A 14 -9.68 18.11 7.82
CA SER A 14 -9.88 19.01 8.97
C SER A 14 -10.83 20.18 8.62
N ILE A 15 -11.86 20.38 9.44
CA ILE A 15 -12.57 21.68 9.53
C ILE A 15 -11.51 22.80 9.70
N PRO A 16 -11.69 24.01 9.12
CA PRO A 16 -10.61 24.92 8.79
C PRO A 16 -9.83 25.40 10.01
N THR A 17 -8.54 25.07 10.04
CA THR A 17 -7.52 25.88 10.70
C THR A 17 -6.72 26.61 9.62
N PRO A 18 -6.25 27.85 9.83
CA PRO A 18 -5.67 28.69 8.78
C PRO A 18 -4.26 28.27 8.31
N SER A 19 -3.75 27.15 8.81
CA SER A 19 -2.35 26.75 8.72
C SER A 19 -2.21 25.41 8.03
N SER A 20 -2.50 25.34 6.73
CA SER A 20 -1.79 24.41 5.83
C SER A 20 -2.08 24.83 4.39
N PRO A 21 -1.11 25.33 3.62
CA PRO A 21 -1.36 25.58 2.21
C PRO A 21 -1.61 24.22 1.52
N PRO A 22 -2.67 24.11 0.70
CA PRO A 22 -2.95 22.89 -0.04
C PRO A 22 -1.78 22.58 -0.98
N ILE A 23 -1.44 21.29 -1.13
CA ILE A 23 -0.52 20.81 -2.17
C ILE A 23 -0.90 21.51 -3.49
N PRO A 24 0.03 22.18 -4.18
CA PRO A 24 -0.27 22.94 -5.38
C PRO A 24 -0.88 22.01 -6.44
N ILE A 25 -2.20 22.04 -6.59
CA ILE A 25 -2.85 21.41 -7.73
C ILE A 25 -2.49 22.27 -8.94
N PRO A 26 -1.89 21.72 -10.00
CA PRO A 26 -1.67 22.48 -11.21
C PRO A 26 -3.00 23.06 -11.67
N THR A 27 -3.08 24.39 -11.75
CA THR A 27 -4.33 25.15 -11.97
C THR A 27 -5.07 24.78 -13.26
N HIS A 28 -4.41 24.03 -14.15
CA HIS A 28 -4.94 23.56 -15.43
C HIS A 28 -5.65 22.19 -15.37
N LEU A 29 -5.57 21.44 -14.27
CA LEU A 29 -6.16 20.09 -14.17
C LEU A 29 -7.48 20.10 -13.41
N ARG A 30 -8.53 19.51 -14.00
CA ARG A 30 -9.85 19.37 -13.35
C ARG A 30 -9.92 18.03 -12.59
N PRO A 31 -10.41 18.02 -11.33
CA PRO A 31 -10.68 16.77 -10.62
C PRO A 31 -11.78 15.93 -11.30
N LEU A 32 -11.70 14.61 -11.13
CA LEU A 32 -12.71 13.68 -11.61
C LEU A 32 -14.05 13.89 -10.90
N HIS A 33 -15.15 13.62 -11.59
CA HIS A 33 -16.47 13.68 -10.99
C HIS A 33 -16.70 12.49 -10.05
N SER A 34 -17.56 12.66 -9.05
CA SER A 34 -17.72 11.65 -7.98
C SER A 34 -18.34 10.33 -8.44
N ASN A 35 -18.94 10.28 -9.63
CA ASN A 35 -19.51 9.09 -10.25
C ASN A 35 -18.57 8.43 -11.28
N THR A 36 -17.32 8.90 -11.40
CA THR A 36 -16.35 8.36 -12.35
C THR A 36 -15.99 6.94 -11.94
N THR A 37 -16.08 6.01 -12.88
CA THR A 37 -15.68 4.60 -12.72
C THR A 37 -14.48 4.30 -13.60
N LEU A 38 -13.88 3.12 -13.45
CA LEU A 38 -12.80 2.65 -14.34
C LEU A 38 -13.24 2.56 -15.82
N ILE A 39 -14.54 2.52 -16.09
CA ILE A 39 -15.10 2.42 -17.44
C ILE A 39 -15.37 3.81 -18.04
N SER A 40 -15.39 4.86 -17.21
CA SER A 40 -15.73 6.21 -17.65
C SER A 40 -14.68 6.76 -18.61
N PRO A 41 -15.05 7.21 -19.83
CA PRO A 41 -14.09 7.65 -20.83
C PRO A 41 -13.30 8.90 -20.40
N GLN A 42 -13.87 9.73 -19.53
CA GLN A 42 -13.21 10.93 -19.01
C GLN A 42 -11.96 10.59 -18.19
N LEU A 43 -11.93 9.41 -17.55
CA LEU A 43 -10.76 8.92 -16.82
C LEU A 43 -9.54 8.76 -17.74
N TRP A 44 -9.79 8.30 -18.97
CA TRP A 44 -8.74 7.92 -19.93
C TRP A 44 -8.40 9.02 -20.93
N THR A 45 -9.34 9.93 -21.19
CA THR A 45 -9.22 10.97 -22.22
C THR A 45 -8.80 12.33 -21.68
N THR A 46 -8.77 12.52 -20.36
CA THR A 46 -8.42 13.80 -19.74
C THR A 46 -7.36 13.65 -18.65
N LEU A 47 -6.41 14.58 -18.63
CA LEU A 47 -5.45 14.69 -17.53
C LEU A 47 -6.14 15.26 -16.30
N HIS A 48 -5.87 14.65 -15.16
CA HIS A 48 -6.42 15.01 -13.86
C HIS A 48 -5.32 14.84 -12.79
N PRO A 49 -5.47 15.45 -11.60
CA PRO A 49 -4.41 15.43 -10.58
C PRO A 49 -4.01 14.02 -10.14
N SER A 50 -4.92 13.06 -10.24
CA SER A 50 -4.72 11.65 -9.86
C SER A 50 -4.21 10.76 -10.99
N THR A 51 -4.01 11.27 -12.22
CA THR A 51 -3.73 10.42 -13.39
C THR A 51 -2.50 9.56 -13.15
N LEU A 52 -1.37 10.19 -12.79
CA LEU A 52 -0.14 9.45 -12.54
C LEU A 52 -0.33 8.37 -11.47
N SER A 53 -0.94 8.73 -10.34
CA SER A 53 -1.20 7.81 -9.22
C SER A 53 -2.11 6.64 -9.61
N ILE A 54 -3.10 6.84 -10.48
CA ILE A 54 -3.95 5.76 -10.98
C ILE A 54 -3.13 4.82 -11.86
N TYR A 55 -2.34 5.34 -12.80
CA TYR A 55 -1.55 4.52 -13.72
C TYR A 55 -0.42 3.74 -13.02
N THR A 56 0.24 4.34 -12.03
CA THR A 56 1.33 3.70 -11.28
C THR A 56 0.86 2.50 -10.47
N HIS A 57 -0.42 2.41 -10.11
CA HIS A 57 -0.98 1.27 -9.39
C HIS A 57 -1.73 0.31 -10.32
N LEU A 58 -2.49 0.83 -11.29
CA LEU A 58 -3.30 0.00 -12.17
C LEU A 58 -2.47 -0.83 -13.16
N LEU A 59 -1.44 -0.24 -13.79
CA LEU A 59 -0.63 -0.97 -14.78
C LEU A 59 0.07 -2.19 -14.15
N PRO A 60 0.75 -2.06 -12.99
CA PRO A 60 1.31 -3.22 -12.31
C PRO A 60 0.24 -4.19 -11.81
N ALA A 61 -0.94 -3.71 -11.37
CA ALA A 61 -2.03 -4.60 -10.97
C ALA A 61 -2.51 -5.50 -12.13
N LEU A 62 -2.69 -4.93 -13.31
CA LEU A 62 -3.08 -5.69 -14.51
C LEU A 62 -1.99 -6.70 -14.90
N LEU A 63 -0.72 -6.30 -14.84
CA LEU A 63 0.41 -7.18 -15.11
C LEU A 63 0.43 -8.38 -14.15
N LEU A 64 0.31 -8.13 -12.84
CA LEU A 64 0.30 -9.18 -11.82
C LEU A 64 -0.94 -10.08 -11.93
N LEU A 65 -2.10 -9.52 -12.28
CA LEU A 65 -3.30 -10.30 -12.53
C LEU A 65 -3.12 -11.23 -13.74
N THR A 66 -2.60 -10.71 -14.86
CA THR A 66 -2.29 -11.52 -16.05
C THR A 66 -1.29 -12.62 -15.72
N LEU A 67 -0.25 -12.31 -14.93
CA LEU A 67 0.74 -13.29 -14.49
C LEU A 67 0.11 -14.38 -13.60
N THR A 68 -0.75 -13.98 -12.64
CA THR A 68 -1.48 -14.91 -11.77
C THR A 68 -2.35 -15.87 -12.57
N ILE A 69 -3.14 -15.35 -13.51
CA ILE A 69 -3.99 -16.15 -14.39
C ILE A 69 -3.13 -17.08 -15.24
N SER A 70 -2.03 -16.55 -15.80
CA SER A 70 -1.12 -17.33 -16.62
C SER A 70 -0.53 -18.52 -15.86
N ILE A 71 -0.03 -18.33 -14.63
CA ILE A 71 0.52 -19.42 -13.80
C ILE A 71 -0.57 -20.42 -13.38
N SER A 72 -1.81 -19.96 -13.22
CA SER A 72 -2.91 -20.81 -12.74
C SER A 72 -3.45 -21.77 -13.82
N ILE A 73 -3.36 -21.39 -15.10
CA ILE A 73 -3.93 -22.16 -16.21
C ILE A 73 -2.93 -23.22 -16.70
N PRO A 74 -3.29 -24.52 -16.72
CA PRO A 74 -2.32 -25.57 -17.02
C PRO A 74 -1.70 -25.55 -18.42
N THR A 75 -2.41 -24.97 -19.38
CA THR A 75 -2.07 -24.96 -20.81
C THR A 75 -1.15 -23.80 -21.20
N THR A 76 -0.84 -22.88 -20.28
CA THR A 76 0.05 -21.76 -20.56
C THR A 76 1.52 -22.19 -20.45
N PRO A 77 2.44 -21.48 -21.13
CA PRO A 77 3.88 -21.72 -20.95
C PRO A 77 4.39 -21.34 -19.54
N TYR A 78 3.55 -20.71 -18.71
CA TYR A 78 3.91 -20.17 -17.39
C TYR A 78 3.38 -21.01 -16.22
N ASN A 79 2.77 -22.17 -16.47
CA ASN A 79 2.12 -23.04 -15.45
C ASN A 79 3.07 -23.62 -14.37
N LEU A 80 4.38 -23.35 -14.42
CA LEU A 80 5.39 -23.81 -13.44
C LEU A 80 5.16 -25.25 -12.92
N PRO A 81 5.03 -26.27 -13.81
CA PRO A 81 4.62 -27.62 -13.41
C PRO A 81 5.63 -28.34 -12.52
N SER A 82 6.88 -27.89 -12.50
CA SER A 82 7.94 -28.40 -11.61
C SER A 82 7.79 -27.94 -10.16
N LEU A 83 6.95 -26.93 -9.89
CA LEU A 83 6.77 -26.38 -8.55
C LEU A 83 5.74 -27.21 -7.77
N PRO A 84 6.04 -27.65 -6.54
CA PRO A 84 5.07 -28.36 -5.71
C PRO A 84 3.77 -27.55 -5.54
N ILE A 85 2.63 -28.23 -5.49
CA ILE A 85 1.31 -27.59 -5.38
C ILE A 85 1.26 -26.56 -4.23
N PRO A 86 1.73 -26.84 -3.00
CA PRO A 86 1.66 -25.85 -1.92
C PRO A 86 2.50 -24.60 -2.20
N ALA A 87 3.67 -24.75 -2.81
CA ALA A 87 4.55 -23.65 -3.18
C ALA A 87 3.91 -22.77 -4.26
N ARG A 88 3.27 -23.40 -5.26
CA ARG A 88 2.52 -22.69 -6.30
C ARG A 88 1.33 -21.93 -5.71
N THR A 89 0.58 -22.55 -4.81
CA THR A 89 -0.56 -21.91 -4.14
C THR A 89 -0.13 -20.67 -3.37
N ILE A 90 0.96 -20.76 -2.61
CA ILE A 90 1.49 -19.64 -1.82
C ILE A 90 2.00 -18.51 -2.73
N LEU A 91 2.66 -18.85 -3.85
CA LEU A 91 3.05 -17.87 -4.87
C LEU A 91 1.82 -17.14 -5.46
N LEU A 92 0.80 -17.89 -5.88
CA LEU A 92 -0.44 -17.33 -6.44
C LEU A 92 -1.18 -16.45 -5.42
N PHE A 93 -1.19 -16.86 -4.15
CA PHE A 93 -1.73 -16.06 -3.06
C PHE A 93 -1.01 -14.71 -2.93
N ASN A 94 0.33 -14.69 -3.00
CA ASN A 94 1.09 -13.44 -2.96
C ASN A 94 0.77 -12.51 -4.13
N LEU A 95 0.71 -13.07 -5.35
CA LEU A 95 0.43 -12.30 -6.55
C LEU A 95 -0.99 -11.71 -6.52
N LEU A 96 -1.96 -12.49 -6.01
CA LEU A 96 -3.33 -12.01 -5.79
C LEU A 96 -3.38 -10.93 -4.70
N ALA A 97 -2.61 -11.08 -3.62
CA ALA A 97 -2.54 -10.07 -2.58
C ALA A 97 -1.98 -8.75 -3.12
N ALA A 98 -0.85 -8.79 -3.82
CA ALA A 98 -0.26 -7.62 -4.45
C ALA A 98 -1.20 -6.97 -5.47
N THR A 99 -1.85 -7.78 -6.32
CA THR A 99 -2.86 -7.30 -7.28
C THR A 99 -4.01 -6.59 -6.56
N THR A 100 -4.53 -7.20 -5.50
CA THR A 100 -5.65 -6.64 -4.72
C THR A 100 -5.26 -5.30 -4.11
N THR A 101 -4.09 -5.22 -3.47
CA THR A 101 -3.58 -3.99 -2.86
C THR A 101 -3.46 -2.85 -3.88
N LEU A 102 -2.89 -3.13 -5.04
CA LEU A 102 -2.75 -2.12 -6.10
C LEU A 102 -4.10 -1.69 -6.68
N LEU A 103 -5.07 -2.61 -6.81
CA LEU A 103 -6.43 -2.26 -7.23
C LEU A 103 -7.15 -1.41 -6.18
N LEU A 104 -7.01 -1.73 -4.89
CA LEU A 104 -7.57 -0.92 -3.81
C LEU A 104 -6.99 0.49 -3.81
N SER A 105 -5.67 0.63 -3.99
CA SER A 105 -5.02 1.93 -4.14
C SER A 105 -5.50 2.69 -5.39
N THR A 106 -5.66 1.99 -6.52
CA THR A 106 -6.24 2.57 -7.75
C THR A 106 -7.65 3.11 -7.48
N THR A 107 -8.50 2.34 -6.78
CA THR A 107 -9.86 2.78 -6.44
C THR A 107 -9.87 3.95 -5.47
N TYR A 108 -8.89 4.05 -4.57
CA TYR A 108 -8.72 5.21 -3.71
C TYR A 108 -8.39 6.46 -4.52
N HIS A 109 -7.38 6.42 -5.39
CA HIS A 109 -7.00 7.56 -6.21
C HIS A 109 -8.12 8.01 -7.17
N LEU A 110 -8.95 7.07 -7.62
CA LEU A 110 -10.15 7.38 -8.40
C LEU A 110 -11.17 8.21 -7.59
N HIS A 111 -11.32 7.91 -6.29
CA HIS A 111 -12.33 8.52 -5.42
C HIS A 111 -11.78 9.58 -4.45
N GLN A 112 -10.48 9.89 -4.48
CA GLN A 112 -9.84 10.78 -3.50
C GLN A 112 -10.41 12.21 -3.48
N HIS A 113 -11.04 12.64 -4.58
CA HIS A 113 -11.68 13.95 -4.72
C HIS A 113 -13.21 13.90 -4.61
N THR A 114 -13.78 12.77 -4.16
CA THR A 114 -15.21 12.65 -3.83
C THR A 114 -15.50 13.27 -2.45
N PRO A 115 -16.78 13.45 -2.07
CA PRO A 115 -17.11 13.96 -0.74
C PRO A 115 -16.43 13.16 0.39
N PRO A 116 -16.09 13.80 1.53
CA PRO A 116 -15.32 13.20 2.62
C PRO A 116 -15.72 11.78 3.05
N PRO A 117 -17.02 11.43 3.23
CA PRO A 117 -17.38 10.08 3.67
C PRO A 117 -16.97 8.98 2.68
N THR A 118 -17.00 9.28 1.37
CA THR A 118 -16.62 8.34 0.32
C THR A 118 -15.09 8.23 0.22
N ALA A 119 -14.40 9.36 0.19
CA ALA A 119 -12.93 9.40 0.12
C ALA A 119 -12.28 8.68 1.31
N GLU A 120 -12.78 8.90 2.54
CA GLU A 120 -12.29 8.21 3.72
C GLU A 120 -12.52 6.70 3.68
N LYS A 121 -13.68 6.26 3.16
CA LYS A 121 -13.98 4.84 3.03
C LYS A 121 -12.99 4.13 2.10
N PHE A 122 -12.73 4.70 0.92
CA PHE A 122 -11.77 4.12 -0.02
C PHE A 122 -10.33 4.20 0.50
N LEU A 123 -9.98 5.25 1.25
CA LEU A 123 -8.67 5.33 1.91
C LEU A 123 -8.47 4.18 2.92
N ARG A 124 -9.52 3.81 3.68
CA ARG A 124 -9.45 2.64 4.60
C ARG A 124 -9.29 1.33 3.85
N TYR A 125 -9.89 1.20 2.66
CA TYR A 125 -9.67 0.02 1.82
C TYR A 125 -8.24 -0.06 1.30
N ASP A 126 -7.65 1.07 0.89
CA ASP A 126 -6.25 1.13 0.49
C ASP A 126 -5.31 0.67 1.63
N TYR A 127 -5.49 1.21 2.83
CA TYR A 127 -4.74 0.76 4.01
C TYR A 127 -4.94 -0.72 4.34
N SER A 128 -6.17 -1.23 4.20
CA SER A 128 -6.45 -2.67 4.35
C SER A 128 -5.64 -3.50 3.36
N GLY A 129 -5.52 -3.03 2.11
CA GLY A 129 -4.69 -3.64 1.08
C GLY A 129 -3.20 -3.68 1.47
N ILE A 130 -2.66 -2.59 2.00
CA ILE A 130 -1.25 -2.55 2.45
C ILE A 130 -1.01 -3.56 3.57
N ILE A 131 -1.91 -3.64 4.56
CA ILE A 131 -1.81 -4.60 5.67
C ILE A 131 -1.91 -6.04 5.15
N PHE A 132 -2.81 -6.30 4.20
CA PHE A 132 -2.97 -7.62 3.60
C PHE A 132 -1.72 -8.05 2.82
N LEU A 133 -1.13 -7.17 2.02
CA LEU A 133 0.10 -7.44 1.28
C LEU A 133 1.28 -7.72 2.23
N LEU A 134 1.38 -6.96 3.33
CA LEU A 134 2.38 -7.22 4.36
C LEU A 134 2.29 -8.65 4.90
N VAL A 135 1.09 -9.11 5.26
CA VAL A 135 0.88 -10.49 5.76
C VAL A 135 1.21 -11.52 4.67
N ALA A 136 0.84 -11.27 3.42
CA ALA A 136 1.12 -12.19 2.30
C ALA A 136 2.62 -12.33 2.02
N ASN A 137 3.35 -11.20 1.98
CA ASN A 137 4.80 -11.19 1.80
C ASN A 137 5.53 -11.94 2.92
N TYR A 138 5.09 -11.77 4.17
CA TYR A 138 5.62 -12.55 5.28
C TYR A 138 5.34 -14.05 5.13
N THR A 139 4.09 -14.40 4.81
CA THR A 139 3.69 -15.81 4.68
C THR A 139 4.52 -16.52 3.61
N THR A 140 4.75 -15.86 2.48
CA THR A 140 5.53 -16.43 1.37
C THR A 140 7.01 -16.50 1.69
N GLY A 141 7.59 -15.44 2.26
CA GLY A 141 8.98 -15.43 2.70
C GLY A 141 9.29 -16.50 3.75
N LEU A 142 8.39 -16.69 4.73
CA LEU A 142 8.53 -17.74 5.74
C LEU A 142 8.40 -19.14 5.16
N TYR A 143 7.45 -19.34 4.23
CA TYR A 143 7.27 -20.64 3.58
C TYR A 143 8.53 -21.08 2.83
N PHE A 144 9.14 -20.20 2.03
CA PHE A 144 10.36 -20.53 1.28
C PHE A 144 11.61 -20.55 2.18
N GLY A 145 11.73 -19.63 3.14
CA GLY A 145 12.89 -19.51 4.02
C GLY A 145 12.97 -20.55 5.15
N PHE A 146 11.84 -21.12 5.55
CA PHE A 146 11.74 -22.13 6.61
C PHE A 146 10.95 -23.36 6.19
N TYR A 147 11.02 -23.73 4.91
CA TYR A 147 10.26 -24.86 4.35
C TYR A 147 10.42 -26.17 5.14
N THR A 148 11.60 -26.41 5.71
CA THR A 148 11.92 -27.59 6.53
C THR A 148 11.52 -27.48 8.00
N GLN A 149 11.20 -26.27 8.49
CA GLN A 149 10.96 -25.98 9.91
C GLN A 149 9.58 -25.34 10.13
N TRP A 150 8.54 -26.17 10.00
CA TRP A 150 7.15 -25.72 10.06
C TRP A 150 6.77 -25.02 11.37
N GLU A 151 7.37 -25.44 12.49
CA GLU A 151 7.14 -24.80 13.79
C GLU A 151 7.63 -23.34 13.79
N LEU A 152 8.78 -23.08 13.17
CA LEU A 152 9.35 -21.74 13.12
C LEU A 152 8.54 -20.82 12.19
N THR A 153 8.06 -21.37 11.06
CA THR A 153 7.10 -20.69 10.16
C THR A 153 5.86 -20.24 10.94
N TRP A 154 5.25 -21.12 11.74
CA TRP A 154 4.05 -20.76 12.52
C TRP A 154 4.31 -19.71 13.59
N ARG A 155 5.43 -19.81 14.31
CA ARG A 155 5.79 -18.83 15.35
C ARG A 155 5.93 -17.42 14.75
N TYR A 156 6.61 -17.30 13.61
CA TYR A 156 6.76 -16.02 12.91
C TYR A 156 5.47 -15.55 12.23
N ALA A 157 4.66 -16.46 11.70
CA ALA A 157 3.34 -16.13 11.17
C ALA A 157 2.41 -15.56 12.25
N LEU A 158 2.41 -16.14 13.45
CA LEU A 158 1.66 -15.61 14.59
C LEU A 158 2.18 -14.24 15.02
N LEU A 159 3.50 -14.06 15.06
CA LEU A 159 4.12 -12.77 15.39
C LEU A 159 3.64 -11.67 14.44
N ILE A 160 3.71 -11.88 13.12
CA ILE A 160 3.28 -10.86 12.16
C ILE A 160 1.77 -10.60 12.26
N LEU A 161 0.95 -11.63 12.48
CA LEU A 161 -0.49 -11.47 12.67
C LEU A 161 -0.79 -10.56 13.87
N ILE A 162 -0.13 -10.79 15.01
CA ILE A 162 -0.29 -9.95 16.21
C ILE A 162 0.18 -8.52 15.92
N LEU A 163 1.33 -8.36 15.27
CA LEU A 163 1.87 -7.03 14.93
C LEU A 163 0.96 -6.25 13.98
N THR A 164 0.23 -6.93 13.09
CA THR A 164 -0.71 -6.29 12.16
C THR A 164 -1.99 -5.76 12.82
N LEU A 165 -2.28 -6.15 14.06
CA LEU A 165 -3.40 -5.58 14.82
C LEU A 165 -3.20 -4.07 15.09
N PHE A 166 -1.96 -3.63 15.22
CA PHE A 166 -1.64 -2.22 15.44
C PHE A 166 -1.95 -1.32 14.22
N PRO A 167 -1.48 -1.62 12.99
CA PRO A 167 -1.92 -0.88 11.81
C PRO A 167 -3.43 -1.04 11.56
N LEU A 168 -4.03 -2.21 11.84
CA LEU A 168 -5.47 -2.40 11.68
C LEU A 168 -6.30 -1.42 12.53
N THR A 169 -5.94 -1.28 13.81
CA THR A 169 -6.62 -0.38 14.74
C THR A 169 -6.38 1.09 14.41
N THR A 170 -5.15 1.46 14.01
CA THR A 170 -4.80 2.86 13.69
C THR A 170 -5.41 3.37 12.37
N HIS A 171 -5.66 2.48 11.41
CA HIS A 171 -6.14 2.86 10.08
C HIS A 171 -7.63 2.59 9.83
N LEU A 172 -8.23 1.56 10.46
CA LEU A 172 -9.60 1.15 10.15
C LEU A 172 -10.65 1.58 11.18
N VAL A 173 -10.24 1.89 12.41
CA VAL A 173 -11.17 2.35 13.45
C VAL A 173 -11.65 3.77 13.13
N PRO A 174 -12.97 4.02 13.06
CA PRO A 174 -13.50 5.37 12.88
C PRO A 174 -13.04 6.27 14.02
N LYS A 175 -12.43 7.41 13.70
CA LYS A 175 -12.08 8.42 14.71
C LYS A 175 -13.36 9.09 15.23
N SER A 176 -13.46 9.26 16.54
CA SER A 176 -14.44 10.20 17.11
C SER A 176 -14.02 11.64 16.74
N GLN A 177 -14.99 12.55 16.65
CA GLN A 177 -14.75 13.94 16.21
C GLN A 177 -13.68 14.68 17.06
N SER A 178 -13.44 14.28 18.31
CA SER A 178 -12.42 14.89 19.19
C SER A 178 -10.99 14.45 18.91
N GLN A 179 -10.77 13.44 18.04
CA GLN A 179 -9.46 12.89 17.71
C GLN A 179 -8.87 13.46 16.40
N SER A 180 -9.56 14.45 15.83
CA SER A 180 -9.19 15.16 14.59
C SER A 180 -8.10 16.22 14.81
N GLN A 181 -7.79 16.59 16.06
CA GLN A 181 -6.93 17.73 16.41
C GLN A 181 -5.40 17.45 16.46
N CYS A 182 -4.95 16.19 16.32
CA CYS A 182 -3.52 15.86 16.43
C CYS A 182 -2.94 15.42 15.07
N SER A 183 -2.86 16.36 14.11
CA SER A 183 -2.53 16.09 12.71
C SER A 183 -1.13 15.46 12.52
N HIS A 184 -0.12 15.94 13.25
CA HIS A 184 1.25 15.43 13.14
C HIS A 184 1.46 14.08 13.87
N HIS A 185 1.00 13.97 15.12
CA HIS A 185 1.13 12.73 15.90
C HIS A 185 0.34 11.57 15.28
N ALA A 186 -0.85 11.82 14.75
CA ALA A 186 -1.64 10.78 14.09
C ALA A 186 -0.98 10.27 12.80
N THR A 187 -0.34 11.15 12.03
CA THR A 187 0.38 10.77 10.80
C THR A 187 1.63 9.97 11.15
N THR A 188 2.40 10.41 12.15
CA THR A 188 3.55 9.66 12.67
C THR A 188 3.14 8.27 13.14
N LEU A 189 2.06 8.15 13.93
CA LEU A 189 1.54 6.86 14.41
C LEU A 189 1.10 5.91 13.29
N ARG A 190 0.49 6.45 12.23
CA ARG A 190 0.05 5.67 11.06
C ARG A 190 1.22 5.11 10.25
N ILE A 191 2.28 5.89 10.14
CA ILE A 191 3.49 5.49 9.44
C ILE A 191 4.25 4.45 10.28
N THR A 192 4.45 4.72 11.57
CA THR A 192 5.15 3.80 12.47
C THR A 192 4.40 2.48 12.62
N SER A 193 3.07 2.48 12.58
CA SER A 193 2.27 1.26 12.68
C SER A 193 2.42 0.32 11.49
N LEU A 194 2.80 0.81 10.31
CA LEU A 194 3.09 -0.01 9.14
C LEU A 194 4.57 -0.41 9.05
N VAL A 195 5.47 0.49 9.45
CA VAL A 195 6.91 0.31 9.31
C VAL A 195 7.47 -0.64 10.36
N LEU A 196 6.99 -0.56 11.61
CA LEU A 196 7.47 -1.41 12.69
C LEU A 196 7.25 -2.90 12.37
N PRO A 197 6.05 -3.35 11.94
CA PRO A 197 5.85 -4.71 11.46
C PRO A 197 6.65 -5.05 10.19
N ALA A 198 6.99 -4.12 9.33
CA ALA A 198 7.85 -4.42 8.16
C ALA A 198 9.29 -4.71 8.59
N LEU A 199 9.84 -3.92 9.53
CA LEU A 199 11.20 -4.07 10.03
C LEU A 199 11.44 -5.39 10.78
N THR A 200 10.39 -5.97 11.38
CA THR A 200 10.52 -7.28 12.05
C THR A 200 10.87 -8.42 11.10
N ALA A 201 10.81 -8.23 9.78
CA ALA A 201 11.17 -9.23 8.78
C ALA A 201 12.67 -9.53 8.80
N LEU A 202 13.48 -8.61 9.32
CA LEU A 202 14.90 -8.81 9.51
C LEU A 202 15.20 -9.90 10.56
N ILE A 203 14.29 -10.13 11.51
CA ILE A 203 14.46 -11.15 12.56
C ILE A 203 14.49 -12.57 11.95
N PRO A 204 13.47 -13.04 11.21
CA PRO A 204 13.51 -14.34 10.56
C PRO A 204 14.66 -14.45 9.54
N ILE A 205 14.99 -13.37 8.82
CA ILE A 205 16.13 -13.37 7.88
C ILE A 205 17.46 -13.63 8.61
N LEU A 206 17.71 -12.91 9.70
CA LEU A 206 18.92 -13.10 10.50
C LEU A 206 18.95 -14.48 11.17
N HIS A 207 17.81 -14.99 11.61
CA HIS A 207 17.71 -16.32 12.18
C HIS A 207 18.00 -17.40 11.12
N ALA A 208 17.43 -17.29 9.92
CA ALA A 208 17.73 -18.19 8.80
C ALA A 208 19.22 -18.15 8.42
N TYR A 209 19.84 -16.96 8.43
CA TYR A 209 21.29 -16.82 8.19
C TYR A 209 22.13 -17.62 9.19
N ARG A 210 21.76 -17.58 10.47
CA ARG A 210 22.47 -18.33 11.53
C ARG A 210 22.27 -19.84 11.42
N LEU A 211 21.10 -20.30 10.97
CA LEU A 211 20.78 -21.72 10.88
C LEU A 211 21.35 -22.37 9.61
N TYR A 212 21.27 -21.69 8.47
CA TYR A 212 21.54 -22.30 7.16
C TYR A 212 22.71 -21.65 6.41
N GLY A 213 23.22 -20.53 6.88
CA GLY A 213 24.34 -19.82 6.26
C GLY A 213 23.95 -19.00 5.02
N LYS A 214 24.95 -18.35 4.44
CA LYS A 214 24.78 -17.37 3.35
C LYS A 214 24.29 -18.01 2.04
N THR A 215 24.81 -19.18 1.68
CA THR A 215 24.51 -19.85 0.40
C THR A 215 23.03 -20.19 0.31
N TYR A 216 22.46 -20.75 1.37
CA TYR A 216 21.03 -21.03 1.44
C TYR A 216 20.17 -19.78 1.27
N LEU A 217 20.52 -18.66 1.93
CA LEU A 217 19.79 -17.40 1.80
C LEU A 217 19.82 -16.84 0.37
N TRP A 218 20.94 -17.03 -0.33
CA TRP A 218 21.08 -16.63 -1.73
C TRP A 218 20.16 -17.47 -2.63
N ASP A 219 20.16 -18.79 -2.43
CA ASP A 219 19.36 -19.72 -3.23
C ASP A 219 17.85 -19.55 -3.00
N VAL A 220 17.43 -19.23 -1.78
CA VAL A 220 16.03 -18.87 -1.45
C VAL A 220 15.64 -17.50 -2.03
N GLY A 221 16.62 -16.67 -2.39
CA GLY A 221 16.36 -15.35 -2.98
C GLY A 221 16.08 -14.25 -1.94
N VAL A 222 16.62 -14.36 -0.72
CA VAL A 222 16.45 -13.35 0.35
C VAL A 222 16.90 -11.95 -0.09
N GLY A 223 17.83 -11.87 -1.05
CA GLY A 223 18.24 -10.59 -1.65
C GLY A 223 17.08 -9.78 -2.24
N TRP A 224 16.07 -10.44 -2.83
CA TRP A 224 14.89 -9.76 -3.38
C TRP A 224 13.99 -9.18 -2.29
N TYR A 225 13.84 -9.88 -1.17
CA TYR A 225 13.10 -9.37 0.00
C TYR A 225 13.81 -8.19 0.67
N LEU A 226 15.16 -8.21 0.71
CA LEU A 226 15.93 -7.06 1.19
C LEU A 226 15.79 -5.86 0.27
N LEU A 227 15.82 -6.08 -1.06
CA LEU A 227 15.59 -5.03 -2.04
C LEU A 227 14.19 -4.42 -1.89
N GLU A 228 13.16 -5.25 -1.71
CA GLU A 228 11.79 -4.81 -1.43
C GLU A 228 11.75 -3.94 -0.17
N GLY A 229 12.41 -4.37 0.92
CA GLY A 229 12.51 -3.58 2.16
C GLY A 229 13.20 -2.22 1.96
N VAL A 230 14.27 -2.18 1.15
CA VAL A 230 14.95 -0.91 0.81
C VAL A 230 14.01 0.00 0.01
N MET A 231 13.32 -0.52 -1.00
CA MET A 231 12.37 0.25 -1.80
C MET A 231 11.21 0.79 -0.95
N PHE A 232 10.70 0.00 0.00
CA PHE A 232 9.68 0.42 0.95
C PHE A 232 10.16 1.60 1.82
N LEU A 233 11.37 1.51 2.38
CA LEU A 233 11.95 2.59 3.19
C LEU A 233 12.24 3.85 2.37
N LEU A 234 12.69 3.71 1.13
CA LEU A 234 12.87 4.84 0.21
C LEU A 234 11.54 5.52 -0.09
N GLY A 235 10.49 4.76 -0.40
CA GLY A 235 9.14 5.29 -0.63
C GLY A 235 8.60 6.04 0.58
N MET A 236 8.79 5.48 1.79
CA MET A 236 8.45 6.15 3.04
C MET A 236 9.24 7.46 3.24
N GLY A 237 10.53 7.46 2.94
CA GLY A 237 11.37 8.65 3.01
C GLY A 237 10.89 9.77 2.10
N VAL A 238 10.51 9.43 0.86
CA VAL A 238 9.91 10.39 -0.09
C VAL A 238 8.57 10.91 0.41
N TYR A 239 7.71 10.02 0.94
CA TYR A 239 6.42 10.41 1.51
C TYR A 239 6.58 11.40 2.68
N LEU A 240 7.50 11.12 3.60
CA LEU A 240 7.82 12.01 4.72
C LEU A 240 8.43 13.33 4.27
N LEU A 241 9.30 13.31 3.25
CA LEU A 241 9.89 14.53 2.68
C LEU A 241 8.80 15.44 2.11
N ILE A 242 7.88 14.89 1.32
CA ILE A 242 6.75 15.65 0.74
C ILE A 242 5.86 16.22 1.85
N LEU A 243 5.61 15.44 2.91
CA LEU A 243 4.83 15.90 4.05
C LEU A 243 5.54 17.02 4.85
N GLY A 244 6.86 16.90 5.03
CA GLY A 244 7.69 17.87 5.74
C GLY A 244 7.84 19.19 4.97
N LEU A 245 7.94 19.15 3.64
CA LEU A 245 7.95 20.34 2.80
C LEU A 245 6.65 21.15 2.91
N GLY A 246 5.52 20.50 3.20
CA GLY A 246 4.25 21.20 3.45
C GLY A 246 4.17 21.93 4.79
N HIS A 247 5.07 21.65 5.74
CA HIS A 247 5.12 22.32 7.04
C HIS A 247 6.17 23.44 7.11
N GLY A 248 7.18 23.44 6.24
CA GLY A 248 8.26 24.43 6.24
C GLY A 248 7.83 25.84 5.78
N ASP A 249 6.73 25.96 5.05
CA ASP A 249 6.16 27.24 4.59
C ASP A 249 5.27 27.94 5.64
N GLU A 250 5.06 27.34 6.81
CA GLU A 250 4.22 27.93 7.88
C GLU A 250 5.00 28.71 8.93
N ASP A 251 6.32 28.54 8.98
CA ASP A 251 7.23 29.10 9.99
C ASP A 251 8.11 30.25 9.47
N SER A 252 7.81 30.81 8.29
CA SER A 252 8.53 31.94 7.67
C SER A 252 7.60 33.10 7.30
#